data_AF-A0A0M8P4S4-F1
#
_entry.id   AF-A0A0M8P4S4-F1
#
_cell.length_a   1.000
_cell.length_b   1.000
_cell.length_c   1.000
_cell.angle_alpha   90.00
_cell.angle_beta   90.00
_cell.angle_gamma   90.00
#
_symmetry.space_group_name_H-M   'P 1'
#
loop_
_entity.id
_entity.type
_entity.pdbx_description
1 polymer ?
#
loop_
_entity_poly.entity_id
_entity_poly.type
_entity_poly.pdbx_seq_one_letter_code
_entity_poly.pdbx_strand_id
1 'polypeptide(L)'
;MMSTISNPGASLLAQPACPPKVSLQLLGTHTTAEQTEVIDFDLWIDCSKQAKIKSGGFFTGNESDNRFWDQSGESNDNFPTTSSGWLRDWLDGNERTSWTIDKIVSLSDNDSAAIKAHAEGLARKIAYGGSIIVEIHTPPLETDVAANTAEIRAEWSFGSPFVSTELPWDLLVMNAMVDRRRGFISVDEPRPSHGRSPFRRAIKSNNTSTVVTQVRNEEGFEHTVLQYSKWGSDI
;
A
#
# COMPACT_ATOMS: atom_id res chain seq x y z
N MET A 1 10.86 12.14 17.47
CA MET A 1 11.63 11.76 18.66
C MET A 1 12.97 11.33 18.10
N MET A 2 13.98 12.21 18.09
CA MET A 2 15.26 12.03 17.39
C MET A 2 15.73 10.57 17.36
N SER A 3 15.63 9.92 16.20
CA SER A 3 16.30 8.65 15.98
C SER A 3 17.72 8.96 15.52
N THR A 4 18.59 9.27 16.49
CA THR A 4 20.04 9.10 16.29
C THR A 4 20.27 7.60 16.15
N ILE A 5 20.18 7.08 14.92
CA ILE A 5 20.51 5.69 14.62
C ILE A 5 22.04 5.55 14.68
N SER A 6 22.59 5.52 15.89
CA SER A 6 23.88 4.87 16.14
C SER A 6 23.62 3.37 16.18
N ASN A 7 23.33 2.76 15.03
CA ASN A 7 23.32 1.31 14.91
C ASN A 7 24.58 0.88 14.16
N PRO A 8 25.70 0.61 14.85
CA PRO A 8 26.99 0.28 14.23
C PRO A 8 27.00 -1.08 13.51
N GLY A 9 25.87 -1.77 13.39
CA GLY A 9 25.75 -3.07 12.72
C GLY A 9 25.07 -3.06 11.34
N ALA A 10 24.38 -1.98 10.95
CA ALA A 10 23.85 -1.87 9.60
C ALA A 10 24.94 -1.23 8.72
N SER A 11 25.54 -2.00 7.82
CA SER A 11 26.47 -1.49 6.81
C SER A 11 25.90 -0.19 6.20
N LEU A 12 26.74 0.82 5.95
CA LEU A 12 26.34 2.06 5.27
C LEU A 12 25.53 1.79 3.99
N LEU A 13 25.77 0.65 3.34
CA LEU A 13 25.02 0.16 2.17
C LEU A 13 23.57 -0.23 2.47
N ALA A 14 23.29 -0.73 3.67
CA ALA A 14 21.99 -1.27 4.05
C ALA A 14 20.95 -0.18 4.36
N GLN A 15 21.38 0.99 4.85
CA GLN A 15 20.47 2.07 5.23
C GLN A 15 19.76 2.72 4.01
N PRO A 16 20.48 3.09 2.93
CA PRO A 16 19.87 3.59 1.69
C PRO A 16 19.13 2.51 0.92
N ALA A 17 19.55 1.24 1.02
CA ALA A 17 18.87 0.13 0.37
C ALA A 17 17.57 -0.28 1.05
N CYS A 18 17.37 0.08 2.33
CA CYS A 18 16.19 -0.31 3.09
C CYS A 18 15.00 0.60 2.73
N PRO A 19 13.87 0.06 2.23
CA PRO A 19 12.70 0.84 1.89
C PRO A 19 12.06 1.49 3.13
N PRO A 20 11.41 2.66 2.99
CA PRO A 20 10.62 3.22 4.06
C PRO A 20 9.42 2.32 4.35
N LYS A 21 9.01 2.26 5.62
CA LYS A 21 7.84 1.48 6.05
C LYS A 21 6.57 2.18 5.57
N VAL A 22 6.05 1.78 4.42
CA VAL A 22 4.85 2.38 3.85
C VAL A 22 3.72 1.37 3.88
N SER A 23 2.56 1.82 4.33
CA SER A 23 1.37 1.00 4.38
C SER A 23 0.24 1.65 3.61
N LEU A 24 -0.54 0.81 2.92
CA LEU A 24 -1.80 1.22 2.33
C LEU A 24 -2.96 0.73 3.19
N GLN A 25 -3.91 1.61 3.43
CA GLN A 25 -5.16 1.30 4.10
C GLN A 25 -6.31 1.30 3.09
N LEU A 26 -7.11 0.22 3.09
CA LEU A 26 -8.38 0.13 2.38
C LEU A 26 -9.49 0.06 3.43
N LEU A 27 -10.25 1.14 3.56
CA LEU A 27 -11.33 1.27 4.53
C LEU A 27 -12.68 1.19 3.81
N GLY A 28 -13.49 0.20 4.18
CA GLY A 28 -14.84 0.05 3.70
C GLY A 28 -15.82 0.64 4.71
N THR A 29 -16.59 1.64 4.29
CA THR A 29 -17.62 2.25 5.14
C THR A 29 -18.99 2.26 4.47
N HIS A 30 -20.06 2.27 5.27
CA HIS A 30 -21.39 2.60 4.81
C HIS A 30 -22.07 3.56 5.77
N THR A 31 -23.07 4.27 5.26
CA THR A 31 -23.89 5.20 6.05
C THR A 31 -25.21 4.53 6.39
N THR A 32 -25.56 4.48 7.67
CA THR A 32 -26.84 3.94 8.14
C THR A 32 -27.98 4.92 7.85
N ALA A 33 -29.22 4.47 8.01
CA ALA A 33 -30.41 5.35 7.90
C ALA A 33 -30.37 6.53 8.88
N GLU A 34 -29.65 6.38 10.00
CA GLU A 34 -29.44 7.41 11.02
C GLU A 34 -28.25 8.34 10.70
N GLN A 35 -27.74 8.30 9.46
CA GLN A 35 -26.56 9.06 9.01
C GLN A 35 -25.29 8.75 9.82
N THR A 36 -25.21 7.58 10.45
CA THR A 36 -24.00 7.15 11.16
C THR A 36 -23.09 6.41 10.21
N GLU A 37 -21.80 6.75 10.18
CA GLU A 37 -20.81 6.02 9.41
C GLU A 37 -20.35 4.77 10.16
N VAL A 38 -20.45 3.62 9.51
CA VAL A 38 -20.06 2.31 10.04
C VAL A 38 -18.88 1.77 9.22
N ILE A 39 -17.86 1.29 9.93
CA ILE A 39 -16.70 0.64 9.32
C ILE A 39 -16.98 -0.86 9.17
N ASP A 40 -17.15 -1.30 7.93
CA ASP A 40 -17.37 -2.71 7.57
C ASP A 40 -16.07 -3.52 7.57
N PHE A 41 -14.97 -2.92 7.09
CA PHE A 41 -13.64 -3.51 7.08
C PHE A 41 -12.55 -2.44 7.06
N ASP A 42 -11.38 -2.78 7.57
CA ASP A 42 -10.21 -1.89 7.66
C ASP A 42 -8.94 -2.71 7.36
N LEU A 43 -8.52 -2.72 6.10
CA LEU A 43 -7.45 -3.58 5.62
C LEU A 43 -6.15 -2.80 5.49
N TRP A 44 -5.07 -3.32 6.06
CA TRP A 44 -3.74 -2.74 5.99
C TRP A 44 -2.80 -3.61 5.15
N ILE A 45 -2.02 -3.00 4.28
CA ILE A 45 -1.13 -3.70 3.36
C ILE A 45 0.26 -3.09 3.48
N ASP A 46 1.26 -3.93 3.74
CA ASP A 46 2.66 -3.52 3.76
C ASP A 46 3.19 -3.38 2.32
N CYS A 47 3.47 -2.16 1.92
CA CYS A 47 3.99 -1.81 0.59
C CYS A 47 5.53 -1.80 0.54
N SER A 48 6.21 -2.02 1.67
CA SER A 48 7.67 -1.85 1.78
C SER A 48 8.43 -2.79 0.83
N LYS A 49 7.92 -4.00 0.57
CA LYS A 49 8.54 -4.97 -0.36
C LYS A 49 8.49 -4.55 -1.83
N GLN A 50 7.62 -3.61 -2.18
CA GLN A 50 7.37 -3.18 -3.58
C GLN A 50 7.95 -1.79 -3.87
N ALA A 51 8.52 -1.14 -2.86
CA ALA A 51 9.16 0.16 -2.98
C ALA A 51 10.39 0.07 -3.88
N LYS A 52 10.58 1.07 -4.75
CA LYS A 52 11.79 1.24 -5.55
C LYS A 52 12.30 2.67 -5.41
N ILE A 53 13.62 2.83 -5.48
CA ILE A 53 14.23 4.16 -5.48
C ILE A 53 14.15 4.70 -6.90
N LYS A 54 13.48 5.84 -7.05
CA LYS A 54 13.29 6.53 -8.33
C LYS A 54 14.41 7.53 -8.58
N SER A 55 14.75 8.28 -7.54
CA SER A 55 15.78 9.31 -7.58
C SER A 55 16.40 9.47 -6.19
N GLY A 56 17.48 10.23 -6.11
CA GLY A 56 17.98 10.71 -4.85
C GLY A 56 18.97 11.86 -5.01
N GLY A 57 19.28 12.48 -3.88
CA GLY A 57 20.17 13.61 -3.77
C GLY A 57 21.14 13.42 -2.62
N PHE A 58 22.32 14.01 -2.77
CA PHE A 58 23.39 14.03 -1.79
C PHE A 58 23.69 15.50 -1.52
N PHE A 59 23.39 15.96 -0.31
CA PHE A 59 23.48 17.37 0.05
C PHE A 59 24.50 17.57 1.15
N THR A 60 25.19 18.70 1.08
CA THR A 60 26.07 19.18 2.15
C THR A 60 25.71 20.62 2.50
N GLY A 61 26.38 21.20 3.50
CA GLY A 61 26.28 22.65 3.77
C GLY A 61 26.83 23.52 2.64
N ASN A 62 27.49 22.94 1.64
CA ASN A 62 28.00 23.61 0.46
C ASN A 62 27.25 23.15 -0.81
N GLU A 63 26.52 24.07 -1.44
CA GLU A 63 25.70 23.76 -2.62
C GLU A 63 26.52 23.25 -3.81
N SER A 64 27.80 23.65 -3.93
CA SER A 64 28.67 23.20 -5.02
C SER A 64 29.00 21.71 -4.96
N ASP A 65 28.85 21.09 -3.79
CA ASP A 65 29.21 19.69 -3.55
C ASP A 65 28.00 18.76 -3.65
N ASN A 66 26.81 19.33 -3.93
CA ASN A 66 25.57 18.57 -4.07
C ASN A 66 25.60 17.71 -5.32
N ARG A 67 25.10 16.47 -5.20
CA ARG A 67 25.01 15.52 -6.30
C ARG A 67 23.61 14.93 -6.39
N PHE A 68 23.21 14.53 -7.58
CA PHE A 68 21.92 13.89 -7.83
C PHE A 68 22.12 12.54 -8.50
N TRP A 69 21.23 11.61 -8.19
CA TRP A 69 21.15 10.30 -8.80
C TRP A 69 19.73 10.08 -9.29
N ASP A 70 19.59 9.53 -10.50
CA ASP A 70 18.32 9.14 -11.07
C ASP A 70 18.42 7.74 -11.68
N GLN A 71 17.32 7.00 -11.64
CA GLN A 71 17.27 5.65 -12.19
C GLN A 71 17.43 5.61 -13.73
N SER A 72 17.24 6.74 -14.42
CA SER A 72 17.35 6.91 -15.86
C SER A 72 18.76 7.23 -16.39
N GLY A 73 19.73 7.49 -15.51
CA GLY A 73 21.07 7.92 -15.90
C GLY A 73 21.90 6.84 -16.59
N GLU A 74 22.98 7.26 -17.27
CA GLU A 74 23.96 6.39 -17.95
C GLU A 74 24.80 5.50 -16.99
N SER A 75 24.63 5.68 -15.67
CA SER A 75 25.35 4.93 -14.64
C SER A 75 24.68 3.57 -14.38
N ASN A 76 25.47 2.50 -14.50
CA ASN A 76 25.05 1.14 -14.14
C ASN A 76 24.99 0.92 -12.61
N ASP A 77 25.39 1.89 -11.80
CA ASP A 77 25.48 1.75 -10.35
C ASP A 77 24.14 2.08 -9.68
N ASN A 78 23.70 1.18 -8.80
CA ASN A 78 22.48 1.38 -8.03
C ASN A 78 22.65 2.47 -6.96
N PHE A 79 21.55 3.15 -6.61
CA PHE A 79 21.56 4.21 -5.59
C PHE A 79 22.27 3.83 -4.27
N PRO A 80 22.11 2.61 -3.71
CA PRO A 80 22.86 2.20 -2.51
C PRO A 80 24.38 2.23 -2.68
N THR A 81 24.90 1.87 -3.86
CA THR A 81 26.33 1.86 -4.14
C THR A 81 26.86 3.29 -4.28
N THR A 82 26.16 4.11 -5.07
CA THR A 82 26.50 5.53 -5.27
C THR A 82 26.48 6.31 -3.97
N SER A 83 25.42 6.14 -3.17
CA SER A 83 25.26 6.79 -1.86
C SER A 83 26.35 6.39 -0.87
N SER A 84 26.75 5.12 -0.86
CA SER A 84 27.78 4.62 0.05
C SER A 84 29.19 5.09 -0.34
N GLY A 85 29.47 5.18 -1.64
CA GLY A 85 30.74 5.74 -2.14
C GLY A 85 30.86 7.21 -1.77
N TRP A 86 29.83 7.99 -2.09
CA TRP A 86 29.80 9.43 -1.76
C TRP A 86 29.92 9.70 -0.26
N LEU A 87 29.18 8.95 0.57
CA LEU A 87 29.24 9.14 2.02
C LEU A 87 30.61 8.78 2.59
N ARG A 88 31.29 7.77 2.02
CA ARG A 88 32.67 7.44 2.41
C ARG A 88 33.63 8.59 2.09
N ASP A 89 33.56 9.13 0.88
CA ASP A 89 34.39 10.28 0.47
C ASP A 89 34.17 11.49 1.40
N TRP A 90 32.93 11.74 1.82
CA TRP A 90 32.58 12.79 2.77
C TRP A 90 33.16 12.55 4.17
N LEU A 91 33.05 11.31 4.68
CA LEU A 91 33.55 10.94 6.00
C LEU A 91 35.09 10.97 6.07
N ASP A 92 35.78 10.58 5.01
CA ASP A 92 37.24 10.55 4.95
C ASP A 92 37.86 11.97 4.87
N GLY A 93 37.10 12.95 4.40
CA GLY A 93 37.56 14.33 4.21
C GLY A 93 37.35 15.29 5.39
N ASN A 94 36.68 14.88 6.49
CA ASN A 94 36.20 15.82 7.52
C ASN A 94 36.24 15.23 8.94
N GLU A 95 36.80 15.97 9.91
CA GLU A 95 37.05 15.50 11.29
C GLU A 95 35.81 15.43 12.21
N ARG A 96 34.69 16.07 11.84
CA ARG A 96 33.41 16.05 12.58
C ARG A 96 32.25 15.92 11.61
N THR A 97 31.89 14.68 11.27
CA THR A 97 30.87 14.40 10.26
C THR A 97 29.68 13.66 10.85
N SER A 98 28.58 14.38 11.06
CA SER A 98 27.25 13.78 11.12
C SER A 98 26.70 13.64 9.71
N TRP A 99 25.86 12.63 9.52
CA TRP A 99 25.07 12.48 8.30
C TRP A 99 23.65 12.03 8.66
N THR A 100 22.69 12.37 7.81
CA THR A 100 21.28 11.98 7.90
C THR A 100 20.83 11.34 6.60
N ILE A 101 19.77 10.53 6.69
CA ILE A 101 19.13 9.95 5.52
C ILE A 101 17.63 10.23 5.54
N ASP A 102 17.18 10.93 4.52
CA ASP A 102 15.80 11.34 4.33
C ASP A 102 15.16 10.45 3.28
N LYS A 103 14.19 9.64 3.70
CA LYS A 103 13.44 8.74 2.82
C LYS A 103 12.12 9.42 2.47
N ILE A 104 12.05 9.99 1.28
CA ILE A 104 10.86 10.64 0.77
C ILE A 104 10.04 9.62 0.01
N VAL A 105 8.75 9.60 0.27
CA VAL A 105 7.80 8.75 -0.43
C VAL A 105 6.94 9.64 -1.30
N SER A 106 6.95 9.41 -2.61
CA SER A 106 6.05 10.08 -3.54
C SER A 106 5.05 9.07 -4.12
N LEU A 107 3.78 9.44 -4.09
CA LEU A 107 2.72 8.77 -4.84
C LEU A 107 2.07 9.83 -5.74
N SER A 108 1.97 9.53 -7.04
CA SER A 108 1.26 10.45 -7.94
C SER A 108 -0.26 10.36 -7.72
N ASP A 109 -0.96 11.46 -7.99
CA ASP A 109 -2.44 11.49 -7.93
C ASP A 109 -3.06 10.45 -8.87
N ASN A 110 -2.41 10.18 -10.01
CA ASN A 110 -2.83 9.17 -10.97
C ASN A 110 -2.74 7.76 -10.38
N ASP A 111 -1.66 7.44 -9.65
CA ASP A 111 -1.50 6.15 -8.99
C ASP A 111 -2.52 6.00 -7.84
N SER A 112 -2.77 7.07 -7.09
CA SER A 112 -3.80 7.10 -6.04
C SER A 112 -5.18 6.76 -6.62
N ALA A 113 -5.57 7.44 -7.70
CA ALA A 113 -6.84 7.24 -8.37
C ALA A 113 -6.95 5.81 -8.94
N ALA A 114 -5.87 5.27 -9.50
CA ALA A 114 -5.84 3.91 -10.03
C ALA A 114 -6.02 2.85 -8.93
N ILE A 115 -5.35 3.01 -7.78
CA ILE A 115 -5.50 2.12 -6.63
C ILE A 115 -6.95 2.14 -6.12
N LYS A 116 -7.53 3.34 -5.98
CA LYS A 116 -8.93 3.50 -5.57
C LYS A 116 -9.90 2.83 -6.54
N ALA A 117 -9.76 3.09 -7.84
CA ALA A 117 -10.62 2.51 -8.87
C ALA A 117 -10.55 0.97 -8.89
N HIS A 118 -9.36 0.40 -8.65
CA HIS A 118 -9.19 -1.05 -8.55
C HIS A 118 -9.88 -1.62 -7.30
N ALA A 119 -9.66 -1.01 -6.13
CA ALA A 119 -10.30 -1.42 -4.88
C ALA A 119 -11.83 -1.38 -4.98
N GLU A 120 -12.39 -0.34 -5.58
CA GLU A 120 -13.83 -0.25 -5.91
C GLU A 120 -14.27 -1.35 -6.88
N GLY A 121 -13.44 -1.68 -7.87
CA GLY A 121 -13.65 -2.82 -8.77
C GLY A 121 -13.77 -4.15 -8.02
N LEU A 122 -12.88 -4.40 -7.06
CA LEU A 122 -12.93 -5.60 -6.20
C LEU A 122 -14.18 -5.63 -5.32
N ALA A 123 -14.52 -4.50 -4.70
CA ALA A 123 -15.72 -4.34 -3.89
C ALA A 123 -17.00 -4.66 -4.70
N ARG A 124 -17.09 -4.19 -5.96
CA ARG A 124 -18.21 -4.51 -6.85
C ARG A 124 -18.30 -6.00 -7.18
N LYS A 125 -17.16 -6.68 -7.39
CA LYS A 125 -17.12 -8.14 -7.68
C LYS A 125 -17.68 -8.98 -6.53
N ILE A 126 -17.67 -8.47 -5.30
CA ILE A 126 -18.23 -9.13 -4.11
C ILE A 126 -19.56 -8.52 -3.66
N ALA A 127 -20.21 -7.73 -4.51
CA ALA A 127 -21.49 -7.06 -4.22
C ALA A 127 -21.47 -6.15 -2.96
N TYR A 128 -20.31 -5.57 -2.63
CA TYR A 128 -20.25 -4.54 -1.61
C TYR A 128 -20.90 -3.24 -2.13
N GLY A 129 -21.76 -2.65 -1.31
CA GLY A 129 -22.55 -1.46 -1.62
C GLY A 129 -22.10 -0.18 -0.94
N GLY A 130 -21.17 -0.27 0.00
CA GLY A 130 -20.62 0.89 0.70
C GLY A 130 -19.56 1.65 -0.11
N SER A 131 -18.97 2.65 0.55
CA SER A 131 -17.86 3.45 0.03
C SER A 131 -16.51 2.82 0.38
N ILE A 132 -15.51 3.09 -0.46
CA ILE A 132 -14.11 2.70 -0.24
C ILE A 132 -13.26 3.96 -0.11
N ILE A 133 -12.54 4.04 1.01
CA ILE A 133 -11.52 5.04 1.26
C ILE A 133 -10.15 4.36 1.15
N VAL A 134 -9.22 5.04 0.50
CA VAL A 134 -7.85 4.55 0.28
C VAL A 134 -6.89 5.59 0.84
N GLU A 135 -6.04 5.18 1.79
CA GLU A 135 -5.07 6.06 2.43
C GLU A 135 -3.68 5.45 2.40
N ILE A 136 -2.66 6.29 2.19
CA ILE A 136 -1.26 5.89 2.28
C ILE A 136 -0.66 6.46 3.55
N HIS A 137 -0.06 5.58 4.33
CA HIS A 137 0.62 5.88 5.57
C HIS A 137 2.12 5.75 5.37
N THR A 138 2.83 6.85 5.58
CA THR A 138 4.29 6.93 5.54
C THR A 138 4.82 7.25 6.94
N PRO A 139 6.07 6.85 7.27
CA PRO A 139 6.66 7.24 8.55
C PRO A 139 6.86 8.76 8.57
N PRO A 140 6.67 9.42 9.73
CA PRO A 140 6.91 10.85 9.84
C PRO A 140 8.36 11.21 9.51
N LEU A 141 8.54 12.29 8.74
CA LEU A 141 9.85 12.84 8.42
C LEU A 141 10.40 13.55 9.66
N GLU A 142 11.55 13.14 10.17
CA GLU A 142 12.24 13.88 11.24
C GLU A 142 13.11 14.97 10.60
N THR A 143 12.72 16.24 10.75
CA THR A 143 13.30 17.38 10.01
C THR A 143 14.37 18.16 10.78
N ASP A 144 14.83 17.70 11.94
CA ASP A 144 15.78 18.45 12.76
C ASP A 144 17.24 18.08 12.41
N VAL A 145 17.68 18.53 11.22
CA VAL A 145 19.04 18.29 10.71
C VAL A 145 19.94 19.46 11.10
N ALA A 146 21.00 19.17 11.87
CA ALA A 146 21.97 20.17 12.29
C ALA A 146 22.75 20.75 11.10
N ALA A 147 23.08 22.05 11.14
CA ALA A 147 23.63 22.85 10.04
C ALA A 147 24.95 22.36 9.39
N ASN A 148 25.62 21.33 9.94
CA ASN A 148 26.88 20.77 9.44
C ASN A 148 26.77 19.26 9.12
N THR A 149 25.59 18.80 8.71
CA THR A 149 25.28 17.39 8.48
C THR A 149 25.14 17.12 6.99
N ALA A 150 25.78 16.06 6.49
CA ALA A 150 25.52 15.58 5.13
C ALA A 150 24.16 14.89 5.05
N GLU A 151 23.33 15.22 4.07
CA GLU A 151 22.00 14.63 3.91
C GLU A 151 21.96 13.74 2.66
N ILE A 152 21.56 12.48 2.83
CA ILE A 152 21.23 11.58 1.72
C ILE A 152 19.71 11.55 1.60
N ARG A 153 19.18 12.06 0.50
CA ARG A 153 17.74 12.03 0.20
C ARG A 153 17.47 10.93 -0.81
N ALA A 154 16.58 10.01 -0.48
CA ALA A 154 16.13 8.96 -1.38
C ALA A 154 14.64 9.14 -1.67
N GLU A 155 14.28 9.38 -2.93
CA GLU A 155 12.89 9.39 -3.37
C GLU A 155 12.47 7.97 -3.75
N TRP A 156 11.55 7.43 -2.97
CA TRP A 156 10.96 6.13 -3.20
C TRP A 156 9.64 6.31 -3.95
N SER A 157 9.54 5.62 -5.08
CA SER A 157 8.27 5.35 -5.72
C SER A 157 7.77 4.00 -5.25
N PHE A 158 6.49 3.97 -4.92
CA PHE A 158 5.77 2.72 -4.78
C PHE A 158 5.11 2.52 -6.13
N GLY A 159 5.61 1.55 -6.91
CA GLY A 159 4.82 1.07 -8.03
C GLY A 159 3.44 0.70 -7.49
N SER A 160 2.37 0.93 -8.28
CA SER A 160 1.04 0.67 -7.76
C SER A 160 0.99 -0.76 -7.20
N PRO A 161 0.74 -0.93 -5.88
CA PRO A 161 0.77 -2.23 -5.23
C PRO A 161 -0.29 -3.19 -5.81
N PHE A 162 -1.15 -2.67 -6.69
CA PHE A 162 -2.25 -3.33 -7.36
C PHE A 162 -2.18 -3.37 -8.90
N VAL A 163 -1.09 -2.90 -9.54
CA VAL A 163 -1.01 -2.90 -11.02
C VAL A 163 -0.29 -4.11 -11.60
N SER A 164 0.40 -4.92 -10.79
CA SER A 164 0.60 -6.31 -11.21
C SER A 164 -0.74 -7.00 -10.98
N THR A 165 -1.48 -7.29 -12.05
CA THR A 165 -2.72 -8.08 -12.12
C THR A 165 -2.51 -9.53 -11.69
N GLU A 166 -1.73 -9.74 -10.63
CA GLU A 166 -1.52 -11.00 -9.99
C GLU A 166 -2.79 -11.36 -9.22
N LEU A 167 -3.56 -12.27 -9.83
CA LEU A 167 -4.75 -12.94 -9.29
C LEU A 167 -4.71 -13.28 -7.78
N PRO A 168 -3.56 -13.60 -7.14
CA PRO A 168 -3.50 -13.84 -5.70
C PRO A 168 -3.92 -12.65 -4.81
N TRP A 169 -3.56 -11.41 -5.15
CA TRP A 169 -3.87 -10.23 -4.31
C TRP A 169 -5.35 -9.87 -4.37
N ASP A 170 -5.94 -9.85 -5.56
CA ASP A 170 -7.36 -9.59 -5.76
C ASP A 170 -8.22 -10.52 -4.91
N LEU A 171 -7.90 -11.81 -4.94
CA LEU A 171 -8.65 -12.81 -4.18
C LEU A 171 -8.45 -12.66 -2.68
N LEU A 172 -7.23 -12.35 -2.23
CA LEU A 172 -6.92 -12.09 -0.82
C LEU A 172 -7.73 -10.89 -0.28
N VAL A 173 -7.70 -9.77 -1.00
CA VAL A 173 -8.43 -8.54 -0.63
C VAL A 173 -9.93 -8.80 -0.63
N MET A 174 -10.48 -9.41 -1.69
CA MET A 174 -11.90 -9.75 -1.73
C MET A 174 -12.32 -10.68 -0.59
N ASN A 175 -11.48 -11.65 -0.20
CA ASN A 175 -11.77 -12.51 0.93
C ASN A 175 -11.77 -11.72 2.24
N ALA A 176 -10.74 -10.90 2.47
CA ALA A 176 -10.63 -10.09 3.69
C ALA A 176 -11.77 -9.08 3.85
N MET A 177 -12.23 -8.48 2.74
CA MET A 177 -13.42 -7.62 2.71
C MET A 177 -14.66 -8.39 3.17
N VAL A 178 -14.95 -9.53 2.55
CA VAL A 178 -16.12 -10.36 2.91
C VAL A 178 -16.06 -10.85 4.35
N ASP A 179 -14.86 -11.14 4.84
CA ASP A 179 -14.62 -11.57 6.23
C ASP A 179 -14.61 -10.41 7.22
N ARG A 180 -14.88 -9.18 6.78
CA ARG A 180 -14.95 -7.95 7.59
C ARG A 180 -13.70 -7.75 8.45
N ARG A 181 -12.53 -8.10 7.91
CA ARG A 181 -11.27 -8.06 8.64
C ARG A 181 -10.88 -6.64 9.01
N ARG A 182 -10.12 -6.54 10.10
CA ARG A 182 -9.46 -5.32 10.57
C ARG A 182 -7.99 -5.62 10.83
N GLY A 183 -7.09 -4.85 10.22
CA GLY A 183 -5.64 -4.98 10.37
C GLY A 183 -4.92 -5.44 9.11
N PHE A 184 -3.65 -5.85 9.30
CA PHE A 184 -2.76 -6.22 8.19
C PHE A 184 -3.18 -7.52 7.51
N ILE A 185 -3.05 -7.54 6.18
CA ILE A 185 -3.18 -8.73 5.34
C ILE A 185 -1.86 -9.02 4.63
N SER A 186 -1.49 -10.30 4.55
CA SER A 186 -0.28 -10.75 3.86
C SER A 186 -0.57 -11.86 2.85
N VAL A 187 0.18 -11.86 1.73
CA VAL A 187 0.13 -12.95 0.73
C VAL A 187 0.64 -14.26 1.32
N ASP A 188 1.52 -14.18 2.31
CA ASP A 188 2.11 -15.34 2.98
C ASP A 188 1.11 -16.00 3.96
N GLU A 189 -0.05 -15.37 4.22
CA GLU A 189 -1.07 -15.99 5.04
C GLU A 189 -1.65 -17.24 4.38
N PRO A 190 -1.88 -18.32 5.15
CA PRO A 190 -2.51 -19.51 4.62
C PRO A 190 -3.87 -19.15 4.03
N ARG A 191 -4.08 -19.56 2.77
CA ARG A 191 -5.36 -19.32 2.09
C ARG A 191 -6.48 -19.89 2.95
N PRO A 192 -7.50 -19.09 3.27
CA PRO A 192 -8.56 -19.59 4.10
C PRO A 192 -9.32 -20.71 3.37
N SER A 193 -9.69 -21.76 4.09
CA SER A 193 -10.25 -23.02 3.57
C SER A 193 -11.70 -22.90 3.08
N HIS A 194 -12.13 -21.70 2.71
CA HIS A 194 -13.49 -21.45 2.28
C HIS A 194 -13.71 -22.14 0.93
N GLY A 195 -14.34 -23.31 0.93
CA GLY A 195 -14.70 -24.05 -0.29
C GLY A 195 -15.71 -23.33 -1.20
N ARG A 196 -15.88 -22.01 -1.06
CA ARG A 196 -16.83 -21.14 -1.78
C ARG A 196 -16.14 -19.83 -2.15
N SER A 197 -16.46 -19.30 -3.34
CA SER A 197 -15.94 -18.00 -3.78
C SER A 197 -16.38 -16.84 -2.88
N PRO A 198 -15.57 -15.77 -2.73
CA PRO A 198 -15.91 -14.62 -1.89
C PRO A 198 -17.28 -14.03 -2.19
N PHE A 199 -17.65 -13.89 -3.47
CA PHE A 199 -18.99 -13.44 -3.88
C PHE A 199 -20.12 -14.25 -3.25
N ARG A 200 -20.04 -15.59 -3.30
CA ARG A 200 -21.07 -16.47 -2.70
C ARG A 200 -21.11 -16.36 -1.17
N ARG A 201 -19.98 -16.06 -0.54
CA ARG A 201 -19.90 -15.86 0.92
C ARG A 201 -20.54 -14.54 1.33
N ALA A 202 -20.28 -13.47 0.58
CA ALA A 202 -20.89 -12.15 0.78
C ALA A 202 -22.41 -12.25 0.79
N ILE A 203 -22.98 -12.88 -0.25
CA ILE A 203 -24.44 -13.11 -0.38
C ILE A 203 -25.02 -13.88 0.81
N LYS A 204 -24.34 -14.94 1.26
CA LYS A 204 -24.85 -15.78 2.35
C LYS A 204 -24.77 -15.09 3.71
N SER A 205 -23.77 -14.25 3.93
CA SER A 205 -23.53 -13.62 5.24
C SER A 205 -24.71 -12.78 5.74
N ASN A 206 -25.47 -12.18 4.83
CA ASN A 206 -26.59 -11.29 5.15
C ASN A 206 -27.96 -11.83 4.71
N ASN A 207 -28.07 -13.08 4.20
CA ASN A 207 -29.31 -13.60 3.59
C ASN A 207 -29.96 -12.64 2.58
N THR A 208 -29.15 -11.98 1.76
CA THR A 208 -29.58 -10.91 0.83
C THR A 208 -30.24 -11.42 -0.45
N SER A 209 -30.61 -12.70 -0.52
CA SER A 209 -31.23 -13.27 -1.72
C SER A 209 -32.75 -13.17 -1.66
N THR A 210 -33.34 -12.43 -2.60
CA THR A 210 -34.78 -12.41 -2.86
C THR A 210 -35.11 -13.26 -4.08
N VAL A 211 -36.19 -14.04 -3.99
CA VAL A 211 -36.72 -14.77 -5.14
C VAL A 211 -37.50 -13.79 -6.01
N VAL A 212 -37.10 -13.61 -7.26
CA VAL A 212 -37.78 -12.68 -8.20
C VAL A 212 -38.80 -13.40 -9.06
N THR A 213 -38.46 -14.61 -9.52
CA THR A 213 -39.34 -15.39 -10.38
C THR A 213 -39.13 -16.88 -10.14
N GLN A 214 -40.22 -17.62 -10.04
CA GLN A 214 -40.23 -19.08 -10.16
C GLN A 214 -40.80 -19.41 -11.53
N VAL A 215 -39.95 -19.86 -12.43
CA VAL A 215 -40.34 -20.24 -13.80
C VAL A 215 -40.41 -21.76 -13.85
N ARG A 216 -41.60 -22.30 -14.11
CA ARG A 216 -41.77 -23.72 -14.36
C ARG A 216 -41.50 -23.97 -15.83
N ASN A 217 -40.49 -24.79 -16.15
CA ASN A 217 -40.22 -25.15 -17.54
C ASN A 217 -41.30 -26.14 -18.06
N GLU A 218 -41.32 -26.37 -19.38
CA GLU A 218 -42.29 -27.26 -20.04
C GLU A 218 -42.21 -28.72 -19.54
N GLU A 219 -41.09 -29.08 -18.90
CA GLU A 219 -40.82 -30.40 -18.29
C GLU A 219 -41.26 -30.47 -16.81
N GLY A 220 -41.82 -29.40 -16.25
CA GLY A 220 -42.32 -29.34 -14.88
C GLY A 220 -41.31 -28.96 -13.80
N PHE A 221 -40.04 -28.70 -14.16
CA PHE A 221 -39.01 -28.22 -13.23
C PHE A 221 -39.21 -26.74 -12.89
N GLU A 222 -39.21 -26.43 -11.59
CA GLU A 222 -39.27 -25.06 -11.08
C GLU A 222 -37.85 -24.47 -11.00
N HIS A 223 -37.58 -23.45 -11.82
CA HIS A 223 -36.37 -22.66 -11.77
C HIS A 223 -36.61 -21.41 -10.94
N THR A 224 -35.83 -21.23 -9.88
CA THR A 224 -35.89 -20.04 -9.03
C THR A 224 -34.82 -19.04 -9.48
N VAL A 225 -35.24 -17.87 -9.95
CA VAL A 225 -34.35 -16.74 -10.21
C VAL A 225 -34.18 -15.96 -8.92
N LEU A 226 -32.94 -15.88 -8.44
CA LEU A 226 -32.57 -15.12 -7.25
C LEU A 226 -31.97 -13.78 -7.65
N GLN A 227 -32.46 -12.71 -7.05
CA GLN A 227 -31.82 -11.40 -7.02
C GLN A 227 -31.07 -11.27 -5.69
N TYR A 228 -29.86 -10.75 -5.75
CA TYR A 228 -29.02 -10.60 -4.57
C TYR A 228 -28.89 -9.11 -4.26
N SER A 229 -29.28 -8.69 -3.06
CA SER A 229 -28.99 -7.35 -2.57
C SER A 229 -27.52 -7.21 -2.16
N LYS A 230 -27.03 -5.98 -2.27
CA LYS A 230 -25.67 -5.63 -1.86
C LYS A 230 -25.53 -5.73 -0.34
N TRP A 231 -24.30 -5.91 0.13
CA TRP A 231 -23.98 -5.84 1.56
C TRP A 231 -23.14 -4.58 1.85
N GLY A 232 -23.11 -4.13 3.11
CA GLY A 232 -22.54 -2.81 3.43
C GLY A 232 -23.46 -1.68 2.94
N SER A 233 -24.77 -1.86 3.11
CA SER A 233 -25.83 -0.89 2.85
C SER A 233 -27.00 -1.24 3.75
N ASP A 234 -27.54 -0.25 4.46
CA ASP A 234 -28.81 -0.38 5.18
C ASP A 234 -30.02 -0.02 4.28
N ILE A 235 -29.76 0.38 3.04
CA ILE A 235 -30.73 0.73 2.00
C ILE A 235 -30.98 -0.47 1.08
#